data_AF-A0A1G4HN33-F1
#
_entry.id   AF-A0A1G4HN33-F1
#
_cell.length_a   1.000
_cell.length_b   1.000
_cell.length_c   1.000
_cell.angle_alpha   90.00
_cell.angle_beta   90.00
_cell.angle_gamma   90.00
#
_symmetry.space_group_name_H-M   'P 1'
#
loop_
_entity.id
_entity.type
_entity.pdbx_description
1 polymer ?
#
loop_
_entity_poly.entity_id
_entity_poly.type
_entity_poly.pdbx_seq_one_letter_code
_entity_poly.pdbx_strand_id
1 'polypeptide(L)'
;IQYALNPHSEEYYIIEVNARLSRSSALASKATGYPLAYVAAKLALGIPLPQIKNSVTGVTTACFEPSLDYCVVKIPRWDLSKFT
;
A
#
# COMPACT_ATOMS: atom_id res chain seq x y z
N ILE A 1 -7.96 -3.51 -0.84
CA ILE A 1 -8.90 -4.66 -0.87
C ILE A 1 -8.50 -5.62 0.25
N GLN A 2 -9.46 -6.31 0.85
CA GLN A 2 -9.21 -7.31 1.88
C GLN A 2 -9.83 -8.65 1.47
N TYR A 3 -9.11 -9.73 1.79
CA TYR A 3 -9.49 -11.10 1.46
C TYR A 3 -9.38 -11.98 2.71
N ALA A 4 -10.17 -13.06 2.74
CA ALA A 4 -9.96 -14.21 3.62
C ALA A 4 -9.60 -15.42 2.75
N LEU A 5 -8.53 -16.12 3.08
CA LEU A 5 -8.03 -17.30 2.36
C LEU A 5 -8.13 -18.52 3.28
N ASN A 6 -8.62 -19.64 2.75
CA ASN A 6 -8.64 -20.92 3.46
C ASN A 6 -7.19 -21.41 3.68
N PRO A 7 -6.76 -21.77 4.90
CA PRO A 7 -5.39 -22.23 5.15
C PRO A 7 -5.07 -23.62 4.57
N HIS A 8 -6.09 -24.36 4.12
CA HIS A 8 -5.96 -25.74 3.61
C HIS A 8 -6.39 -25.90 2.15
N SER A 9 -6.85 -24.84 1.49
CA SER A 9 -7.26 -24.86 0.09
C SER A 9 -7.01 -23.51 -0.59
N GLU A 10 -7.26 -23.42 -1.89
CA GLU A 10 -7.16 -22.16 -2.64
C GLU A 10 -8.45 -21.32 -2.59
N GLU A 11 -9.45 -21.74 -1.79
CA GLU A 11 -10.70 -21.00 -1.63
C GLU A 11 -10.46 -19.67 -0.91
N TYR A 12 -10.97 -18.59 -1.50
CA TYR A 12 -10.89 -17.26 -0.91
C TYR A 12 -12.21 -16.49 -1.06
N TYR A 13 -12.40 -15.53 -0.16
CA TYR A 13 -13.54 -14.62 -0.15
C TYR A 13 -13.05 -13.17 -0.15
N ILE A 14 -13.77 -12.31 -0.87
CA ILE A 14 -13.58 -10.86 -0.80
C ILE A 14 -14.33 -10.35 0.43
N ILE A 15 -13.64 -9.60 1.30
CA ILE A 15 -14.24 -9.03 2.50
C ILE A 15 -14.75 -7.61 2.20
N GLU A 16 -13.87 -6.73 1.75
CA GLU A 16 -14.24 -5.34 1.44
C GLU A 16 -13.25 -4.65 0.50
N VAL A 17 -13.71 -3.55 -0.09
CA VAL A 17 -12.91 -2.61 -0.84
C VAL A 17 -13.08 -1.21 -0.25
N ASN A 18 -11.96 -0.58 0.10
CA ASN A 18 -11.93 0.84 0.45
C ASN A 18 -11.45 1.62 -0.78
N ALA A 19 -12.36 2.31 -1.48
CA ALA A 19 -12.07 3.11 -2.66
C ALA A 19 -11.44 4.48 -2.32
N ARG A 20 -10.40 4.46 -1.47
CA ARG A 20 -9.67 5.64 -1.00
C ARG A 20 -8.30 5.25 -0.45
N LEU A 21 -7.47 6.24 -0.16
CA LEU A 21 -6.29 6.03 0.67
C LEU A 21 -6.68 5.57 2.09
N SER A 22 -5.82 4.78 2.70
CA SER A 22 -6.04 4.16 4.00
C SER A 22 -4.78 4.14 4.86
N ARG A 23 -4.94 3.83 6.14
CA ARG A 23 -3.83 3.45 7.03
C ARG A 23 -2.94 2.35 6.45
N SER A 24 -3.50 1.41 5.68
CA SER A 24 -2.73 0.34 5.02
C SER A 24 -1.98 0.84 3.79
N SER A 25 -2.52 1.79 3.01
CA SER A 25 -1.76 2.40 1.92
C SER A 25 -0.60 3.24 2.44
N ALA A 26 -0.78 3.97 3.56
CA ALA A 26 0.32 4.68 4.20
C ALA A 26 1.44 3.74 4.67
N LEU A 27 1.07 2.59 5.26
CA LEU A 27 2.03 1.54 5.61
C LEU A 27 2.76 1.01 4.37
N ALA A 28 2.03 0.66 3.31
CA ALA A 28 2.60 0.13 2.07
C ALA A 28 3.57 1.12 1.41
N SER A 29 3.26 2.42 1.43
CA SER A 29 4.18 3.45 0.92
C SER A 29 5.47 3.56 1.70
N LYS A 30 5.42 3.38 3.02
CA LYS A 30 6.63 3.35 3.84
C LYS A 30 7.40 2.05 3.67
N ALA A 31 6.69 0.93 3.56
CA ALA A 31 7.28 -0.39 3.39
C ALA A 31 7.99 -0.57 2.04
N THR A 32 7.54 0.13 0.99
CA THR A 32 8.08 -0.04 -0.37
C THR A 32 8.87 1.15 -0.89
N GLY A 33 8.79 2.30 -0.21
CA GLY A 33 9.26 3.58 -0.76
C GLY A 33 8.39 4.14 -1.89
N TYR A 34 7.33 3.45 -2.31
CA TYR A 34 6.44 3.87 -3.39
C TYR A 34 5.37 4.85 -2.86
N PRO A 35 5.36 6.13 -3.28
CA PRO A 35 4.47 7.14 -2.70
C PRO A 35 3.04 7.07 -3.29
N LEU A 36 2.24 6.10 -2.83
CA LEU A 36 0.89 5.81 -3.33
C LEU A 36 -0.02 7.05 -3.36
N ALA A 37 0.01 7.88 -2.32
CA ALA A 37 -0.80 9.10 -2.26
C ALA A 37 -0.42 10.12 -3.35
N TYR A 38 0.89 10.29 -3.59
CA TYR A 38 1.41 11.19 -4.61
C TYR A 38 1.05 10.70 -6.02
N VAL A 39 1.27 9.40 -6.28
CA VAL A 39 0.94 8.77 -7.56
C VAL A 39 -0.57 8.84 -7.81
N ALA A 40 -1.40 8.52 -6.82
CA ALA A 40 -2.86 8.61 -6.92
C ALA A 40 -3.34 10.03 -7.26
N ALA A 41 -2.73 11.07 -6.66
CA ALA A 41 -3.05 12.46 -6.97
C ALA A 41 -2.69 12.82 -8.42
N LYS A 42 -1.57 12.32 -8.95
CA LYS A 42 -1.18 12.53 -10.35
C LYS A 42 -2.12 11.80 -11.32
N LEU A 43 -2.54 10.57 -10.97
CA LEU A 43 -3.54 9.83 -11.75
C LEU A 43 -4.89 10.56 -11.79
N ALA A 44 -5.30 11.18 -10.69
CA ALA A 44 -6.53 12.00 -10.64
C ALA A 44 -6.47 13.23 -11.56
N LEU A 45 -5.27 13.69 -11.92
CA LEU A 45 -5.03 14.74 -12.91
C LEU A 45 -4.89 14.20 -14.35
N GLY A 46 -5.19 12.92 -14.58
CA GLY A 46 -5.12 12.28 -15.89
C GLY A 46 -3.72 11.86 -16.33
N ILE A 47 -2.70 11.94 -15.46
CA ILE A 47 -1.33 11.56 -15.79
C ILE A 47 -1.19 10.04 -15.61
N PRO A 48 -0.91 9.25 -16.66
CA PRO A 48 -0.84 7.80 -16.56
C PRO A 48 0.45 7.34 -15.88
N LEU A 49 0.42 6.14 -15.27
CA LEU A 49 1.55 5.56 -14.52
C LEU A 49 2.91 5.58 -15.27
N PRO A 50 3.00 5.27 -16.58
CA PRO A 50 4.28 5.30 -17.30
C PRO A 50 4.90 6.70 -17.42
N GLN A 51 4.13 7.77 -17.24
CA GLN A 51 4.63 9.15 -17.32
C GLN A 51 5.02 9.72 -15.95
N ILE A 52 4.65 9.05 -14.87
CA ILE A 52 5.02 9.46 -13.51
C ILE A 52 6.41 8.89 -13.22
N LYS A 53 7.40 9.74 -12.92
CA LYS A 53 8.75 9.27 -12.55
C LYS A 53 8.77 8.62 -11.17
N ASN A 54 9.54 7.56 -11.02
CA ASN A 54 9.85 6.99 -9.72
C ASN A 54 10.85 7.89 -8.98
N SER A 55 10.42 8.47 -7.87
CA SER A 55 11.26 9.36 -7.06
C SER A 55 12.40 8.65 -6.33
N VAL A 56 12.34 7.32 -6.18
CA VAL A 56 13.36 6.53 -5.47
C VAL A 56 14.55 6.22 -6.39
N THR A 57 14.28 5.70 -7.59
CA THR A 57 15.32 5.31 -8.55
C THR A 57 15.75 6.47 -9.47
N GLY A 58 14.88 7.45 -9.70
CA GLY A 58 15.12 8.59 -10.59
C GLY A 58 15.15 8.25 -12.10
N VAL A 59 15.34 6.98 -12.45
CA VAL A 59 15.51 6.50 -13.82
C VAL A 59 14.33 5.67 -14.33
N THR A 60 13.52 5.09 -13.44
CA THR A 60 12.32 4.32 -13.82
C THR A 60 11.04 5.14 -13.65
N THR A 61 9.92 4.58 -14.09
CA THR A 61 8.58 5.19 -13.96
C THR A 61 7.85 4.58 -12.76
N ALA A 62 6.68 5.11 -12.42
CA ALA A 62 5.82 4.58 -11.37
C ALA A 62 5.03 3.33 -11.83
N CYS A 63 5.19 2.88 -13.08
CA CYS A 63 4.51 1.72 -13.64
C CYS A 63 5.32 0.43 -13.40
N PHE A 64 5.40 0.00 -12.15
CA PHE A 64 6.08 -1.24 -11.74
C PHE A 64 5.54 -1.75 -10.41
N GLU A 65 5.87 -3.00 -10.08
CA GLU A 65 5.63 -3.58 -8.76
C GLU A 65 6.94 -3.53 -7.95
N PRO A 66 6.97 -2.89 -6.77
CA PRO A 66 8.15 -2.88 -5.92
C PRO A 66 8.56 -4.28 -5.47
N SER A 67 9.86 -4.56 -5.49
CA SER A 67 10.46 -5.76 -4.91
C SER A 67 11.19 -5.38 -3.61
N LEU A 68 11.08 -6.22 -2.58
CA LEU A 68 11.64 -5.98 -1.25
C LEU A 68 12.65 -7.07 -0.90
N ASP A 69 13.83 -6.66 -0.44
CA ASP A 69 14.90 -7.50 0.09
C ASP A 69 14.95 -7.48 1.63
N TYR A 70 13.89 -6.97 2.27
CA TYR A 70 13.72 -6.89 3.72
C TYR A 70 12.27 -7.17 4.16
N CYS A 71 12.10 -7.46 5.45
CA CYS A 71 10.80 -7.65 6.08
C CYS A 71 10.36 -6.40 6.85
N VAL A 72 9.09 -6.01 6.73
CA VAL A 72 8.48 -4.90 7.48
C VAL A 72 7.47 -5.43 8.47
N VAL A 73 7.60 -5.04 9.74
CA VAL A 73 6.69 -5.44 10.82
C VAL A 73 5.93 -4.22 11.33
N LYS A 74 4.61 -4.35 11.47
CA LYS A 74 3.74 -3.33 12.07
C LYS A 74 3.10 -3.89 13.34
N ILE A 75 3.32 -3.20 14.45
CA ILE A 75 2.69 -3.50 15.74
C ILE A 75 1.77 -2.32 16.09
N PRO A 76 0.49 -2.55 16.44
CA PRO A 76 -0.37 -1.46 16.91
C PRO A 76 0.12 -0.94 18.27
N ARG A 77 -0.16 0.32 18.56
CA ARG A 77 0.05 0.90 19.88
C ARG A 77 -1.30 1.06 20.55
N TRP A 78 -1.41 0.57 21.78
CA TRP A 78 -2.53 0.82 22.67
C TRP A 78 -2.08 1.67 23.86
N ASP A 79 -3.01 2.46 24.38
CA ASP A 79 -2.81 3.28 25.57
C ASP A 79 -4.00 3.09 26.51
N LEU A 80 -4.14 1.86 27.02
CA LEU A 80 -5.29 1.46 27.84
C LEU A 80 -5.24 2.07 29.25
N SER A 81 -4.07 2.52 29.69
CA SER A 81 -3.87 3.14 31.00
C SER A 81 -4.73 4.39 31.24
N LYS A 82 -5.13 5.07 30.16
CA LYS A 82 -5.99 6.27 30.21
C LYS A 82 -7.45 5.99 30.54
N PHE A 83 -7.87 4.73 30.57
CA PHE A 83 -9.26 4.32 30.80
C PHE A 83 -9.46 3.60 32.14
N THR A 84 -8.57 3.87 33.11
CA THR A 84 -8.63 3.33 34.48
C THR A 84 -8.73 4.48 35.49
#